data_AF-A0A497HHU1-F1
#
_entry.id   AF-A0A497HHU1-F1
#
_cell.length_a   1.000
_cell.length_b   1.000
_cell.length_c   1.000
_cell.angle_alpha   90.00
_cell.angle_beta   90.00
_cell.angle_gamma   90.00
#
_symmetry.space_group_name_H-M   'P 1'
#
loop_
_entity.id
_entity.type
_entity.pdbx_description
1 polymer ?
#
loop_
_entity_poly.entity_id
_entity_poly.type
_entity_poly.pdbx_seq_one_letter_code
_entity_poly.pdbx_strand_id
1 'polypeptide(L)'
;MFGKKEFKEAIEAYKRETSTIENNDFTTLRKTHNFFRDVKDKEKIKEQINLFIELISDMDRDAYANRYVIQTFILEFCKYLDKDFLFNIKDGKLFFELRDKIKKFTSEIYENNKKFTQNLSLHSLEHLLEDYGILLKFSKFEEEEEEPKGIWGSELW
;
A
#
# COMPACT_ATOMS: atom_id res chain seq x y z
N MET A 1 -12.01 2.76 8.16
CA MET A 1 -10.77 2.86 7.35
C MET A 1 -9.59 2.50 8.25
N PHE A 2 -8.55 1.84 7.73
CA PHE A 2 -7.34 1.55 8.52
C PHE A 2 -6.70 2.87 8.97
N GLY A 3 -6.29 2.97 10.23
CA GLY A 3 -5.88 4.22 10.88
C GLY A 3 -4.70 4.04 11.85
N LYS A 4 -4.25 5.14 12.49
CA LYS A 4 -3.19 5.09 13.52
C LYS A 4 -3.58 4.23 14.73
N LYS A 5 -4.88 4.20 15.08
CA LYS A 5 -5.40 3.38 16.18
C LYS A 5 -5.35 1.89 15.80
N GLU A 6 -5.89 1.55 14.64
CA GLU A 6 -5.94 0.19 14.10
C GLU A 6 -4.52 -0.37 13.92
N PHE A 7 -3.58 0.46 13.48
CA PHE A 7 -2.17 0.07 13.37
C PHE A 7 -1.54 -0.28 14.72
N LYS A 8 -1.79 0.53 15.77
CA LYS A 8 -1.32 0.21 17.12
C LYS A 8 -1.94 -1.07 17.66
N GLU A 9 -3.25 -1.25 17.49
CA GLU A 9 -3.95 -2.47 17.88
C GLU A 9 -3.40 -3.71 17.16
N ALA A 10 -3.12 -3.58 15.87
CA ALA A 10 -2.51 -4.62 15.06
C ALA A 10 -1.09 -4.99 15.50
N ILE A 11 -0.25 -4.00 15.86
CA ILE A 11 1.09 -4.25 16.40
C ILE A 11 1.00 -5.06 17.70
N GLU A 12 0.12 -4.67 18.62
CA GLU A 12 -0.03 -5.36 19.89
C GLU A 12 -0.61 -6.77 19.70
N ALA A 13 -1.56 -6.95 18.79
CA ALA A 13 -2.07 -8.26 18.41
C ALA A 13 -0.95 -9.15 17.83
N TYR A 14 -0.11 -8.60 16.95
CA TYR A 14 1.01 -9.33 16.36
C TYR A 14 2.04 -9.76 17.42
N LYS A 15 2.41 -8.85 18.34
CA LYS A 15 3.32 -9.18 19.45
C LYS A 15 2.76 -10.31 20.31
N ARG A 16 1.46 -10.26 20.66
CA ARG A 16 0.80 -11.33 21.43
C ARG A 16 0.84 -12.66 20.69
N GLU A 17 0.46 -12.69 19.41
CA GLU A 17 0.52 -13.88 18.55
C GLU A 17 1.94 -14.48 18.49
N THR A 18 2.98 -13.65 18.35
CA THR A 18 4.37 -14.15 18.31
C THR A 18 4.93 -14.60 19.67
N SER A 19 4.32 -14.17 20.78
CA SER A 19 4.79 -14.49 22.14
C SER A 19 4.22 -15.80 22.71
N THR A 20 3.11 -16.29 22.14
CA THR A 20 2.35 -17.43 22.69
C THR A 20 1.97 -18.40 21.58
N ILE A 21 2.36 -19.67 21.72
CA ILE A 21 2.27 -20.71 20.67
C ILE A 21 0.83 -20.96 20.15
N GLU A 22 -0.20 -20.68 20.95
CA GLU A 22 -1.61 -20.91 20.59
C GLU A 22 -2.42 -19.62 20.35
N ASN A 23 -1.78 -18.45 20.33
CA ASN A 23 -2.47 -17.19 20.12
C ASN A 23 -2.55 -16.87 18.61
N ASN A 24 -3.74 -16.49 18.11
CA ASN A 24 -3.98 -16.12 16.72
C ASN A 24 -4.63 -14.73 16.58
N ASP A 25 -4.37 -13.83 17.53
CA ASP A 25 -5.00 -12.51 17.66
C ASP A 25 -4.83 -11.66 16.40
N PHE A 26 -3.62 -11.61 15.83
CA PHE A 26 -3.33 -10.81 14.64
C PHE A 26 -4.00 -11.40 13.40
N THR A 27 -3.90 -12.71 13.25
CA THR A 27 -4.58 -13.45 12.17
C THR A 27 -6.10 -13.27 12.26
N THR A 28 -6.67 -13.33 13.46
CA THR A 28 -8.11 -13.14 13.69
C THR A 28 -8.54 -11.70 13.41
N LEU A 29 -7.80 -10.71 13.91
CA LEU A 29 -8.06 -9.29 13.68
C LEU A 29 -8.16 -8.98 12.18
N ARG A 30 -7.17 -9.44 11.39
CA ARG A 30 -7.12 -9.26 9.94
C ARG A 30 -8.29 -9.91 9.19
N LYS A 31 -8.70 -11.11 9.60
CA LYS A 31 -9.78 -11.85 8.92
C LYS A 31 -11.18 -11.33 9.27
N THR A 32 -11.34 -10.78 10.47
CA THR A 32 -12.67 -10.37 10.99
C THR A 32 -13.00 -8.93 10.66
N HIS A 33 -12.00 -8.07 10.45
CA HIS A 33 -12.20 -6.65 10.21
C HIS A 33 -12.00 -6.28 8.74
N ASN A 34 -13.00 -5.62 8.17
CA ASN A 34 -12.91 -5.07 6.81
C ASN A 34 -12.33 -3.65 6.84
N PHE A 35 -11.03 -3.54 7.12
CA PHE A 35 -10.35 -2.27 7.36
C PHE A 35 -10.50 -1.24 6.24
N PHE A 36 -10.62 -1.70 4.99
CA PHE A 36 -10.66 -0.84 3.80
C PHE A 36 -12.06 -0.63 3.22
N ARG A 37 -13.12 -1.14 3.86
CA ARG A 37 -14.50 -1.05 3.33
C ARG A 37 -14.99 0.39 3.08
N ASP A 38 -14.42 1.35 3.81
CA ASP A 38 -14.79 2.76 3.69
C ASP A 38 -14.07 3.47 2.53
N VAL A 39 -13.10 2.82 1.88
CA VAL A 39 -12.39 3.35 0.71
C VAL A 39 -13.25 3.12 -0.54
N LYS A 40 -14.07 4.10 -0.92
CA LYS A 40 -15.09 3.92 -1.98
C LYS A 40 -14.89 4.77 -3.23
N ASP A 41 -13.93 5.69 -3.19
CA ASP A 41 -13.62 6.63 -4.27
C ASP A 41 -12.10 6.88 -4.34
N LYS A 42 -11.69 7.68 -5.34
CA LYS A 42 -10.29 7.99 -5.62
C LYS A 42 -9.64 8.76 -4.47
N GLU A 43 -10.39 9.68 -3.86
CA GLU A 43 -9.96 10.53 -2.77
C GLU A 43 -9.62 9.68 -1.55
N LYS A 44 -10.45 8.68 -1.24
CA LYS A 44 -10.18 7.74 -0.15
C LYS A 44 -9.00 6.82 -0.41
N ILE A 45 -8.71 6.46 -1.66
CA ILE A 45 -7.46 5.76 -2.00
C ILE A 45 -6.26 6.65 -1.64
N LYS A 46 -6.29 7.91 -2.07
CA LYS A 46 -5.21 8.88 -1.81
C LYS A 46 -5.02 9.11 -0.30
N GLU A 47 -6.12 9.27 0.44
CA GLU A 47 -6.09 9.39 1.91
C GLU A 47 -5.45 8.15 2.56
N GLN A 48 -5.83 6.95 2.13
CA GLN A 48 -5.29 5.70 2.69
C GLN A 48 -3.79 5.53 2.38
N ILE A 49 -3.34 5.89 1.16
CA ILE A 49 -1.93 5.90 0.77
C ILE A 49 -1.14 6.89 1.63
N ASN A 50 -1.63 8.12 1.77
CA ASN A 50 -0.99 9.15 2.59
C ASN A 50 -0.88 8.73 4.05
N LEU A 51 -1.90 8.05 4.57
CA LEU A 51 -1.84 7.50 5.90
C LEU A 51 -0.77 6.41 6.03
N PHE A 52 -0.61 5.52 5.05
CA PHE A 52 0.49 4.55 5.07
C PHE A 52 1.85 5.24 5.08
N ILE A 53 2.03 6.29 4.27
CA ILE A 53 3.24 7.13 4.25
C ILE A 53 3.52 7.70 5.65
N GLU A 54 2.53 8.36 6.26
CA GLU A 54 2.65 8.91 7.62
C GLU A 54 3.03 7.84 8.64
N LEU A 55 2.36 6.68 8.61
CA LEU A 55 2.64 5.58 9.52
C LEU A 55 4.08 5.08 9.39
N ILE A 56 4.59 4.93 8.17
CA ILE A 56 5.98 4.52 7.91
C ILE A 56 6.98 5.58 8.37
N SER A 57 6.64 6.86 8.19
CA SER A 57 7.48 7.99 8.65
C SER A 57 7.55 8.08 10.17
N ASP A 58 6.43 7.83 10.87
CA ASP A 58 6.28 8.01 12.32
C ASP A 58 6.72 6.78 13.14
N MET A 59 6.60 5.56 12.60
CA MET A 59 6.87 4.34 13.35
C MET A 59 8.38 4.10 13.58
N ASP A 60 8.70 3.30 14.61
CA ASP A 60 10.04 2.72 14.75
C ASP A 60 10.26 1.70 13.63
N ARG A 61 11.05 2.08 12.63
CA ARG A 61 11.34 1.28 11.44
C ARG A 61 12.30 0.13 11.72
N ASP A 62 13.05 0.15 12.81
CA ASP A 62 13.99 -0.90 13.19
C ASP A 62 13.28 -2.07 13.89
N ALA A 63 12.11 -1.82 14.48
CA ALA A 63 11.24 -2.85 15.00
C ALA A 63 10.62 -3.71 13.86
N TYR A 64 10.98 -5.00 13.84
CA TYR A 64 10.44 -5.96 12.86
C TYR A 64 8.90 -6.03 12.88
N ALA A 65 8.29 -6.02 14.06
CA ALA A 65 6.83 -6.03 14.21
C ALA A 65 6.15 -4.89 13.45
N ASN A 66 6.72 -3.68 13.52
CA ASN A 66 6.16 -2.51 12.84
C ASN A 66 6.24 -2.68 11.32
N ARG A 67 7.41 -3.09 10.81
CA ARG A 67 7.62 -3.38 9.37
C ARG A 67 6.66 -4.45 8.88
N TYR A 68 6.59 -5.58 9.58
CA TYR A 68 5.75 -6.70 9.20
C TYR A 68 4.27 -6.33 9.15
N VAL A 69 3.78 -5.63 10.18
CA VAL A 69 2.37 -5.22 10.26
C VAL A 69 2.03 -4.22 9.15
N ILE A 70 2.83 -3.17 8.94
CA ILE A 70 2.51 -2.16 7.93
C ILE A 70 2.51 -2.74 6.52
N GLN A 71 3.51 -3.57 6.18
CA GLN A 71 3.61 -4.22 4.88
C GLN A 71 2.47 -5.20 4.64
N THR A 72 2.06 -5.92 5.70
CA THR A 72 0.88 -6.77 5.65
C THR A 72 -0.38 -5.99 5.27
N PHE A 73 -0.62 -4.84 5.89
CA PHE A 73 -1.80 -4.01 5.58
C PHE A 73 -1.73 -3.34 4.21
N ILE A 74 -0.54 -2.97 3.72
CA ILE A 74 -0.35 -2.50 2.34
C ILE A 74 -0.76 -3.60 1.35
N LEU A 75 -0.35 -4.85 1.58
CA LEU A 75 -0.73 -5.98 0.74
C LEU A 75 -2.23 -6.28 0.80
N GLU A 76 -2.85 -6.16 1.98
CA GLU A 76 -4.29 -6.31 2.12
C GLU A 76 -5.07 -5.20 1.44
N PHE A 77 -4.56 -3.97 1.48
CA PHE A 77 -5.12 -2.86 0.74
C PHE A 77 -5.07 -3.12 -0.76
N CYS A 78 -3.96 -3.60 -1.31
CA CYS A 78 -3.85 -3.97 -2.72
C CYS A 78 -4.89 -5.05 -3.10
N LYS A 79 -5.05 -6.08 -2.26
CA LYS A 79 -6.06 -7.13 -2.48
C LYS A 79 -7.48 -6.58 -2.50
N TYR A 80 -7.79 -5.65 -1.59
CA TYR A 80 -9.08 -4.96 -1.56
C TYR A 80 -9.31 -4.15 -2.84
N LEU A 81 -8.30 -3.41 -3.30
CA LEU A 81 -8.39 -2.63 -4.53
C LEU A 81 -8.67 -3.49 -5.76
N ASP A 82 -7.99 -4.64 -5.88
CA ASP A 82 -8.15 -5.55 -7.01
C ASP A 82 -9.49 -6.30 -7.00
N LYS A 83 -10.03 -6.61 -5.82
CA LYS A 83 -11.19 -7.51 -5.68
C LYS A 83 -12.52 -6.79 -5.48
N ASP A 84 -12.52 -5.72 -4.70
CA ASP A 84 -13.77 -5.14 -4.16
C ASP A 84 -13.94 -3.67 -4.54
N PHE A 85 -12.86 -2.88 -4.54
CA PHE A 85 -12.95 -1.42 -4.73
C PHE A 85 -13.67 -1.02 -6.02
N LEU A 86 -13.27 -1.61 -7.16
CA LEU A 86 -13.75 -1.21 -8.47
C LEU A 86 -15.27 -1.42 -8.64
N PHE A 87 -15.88 -2.32 -7.86
CA PHE A 87 -17.33 -2.51 -7.84
C PHE A 87 -18.10 -1.37 -7.18
N ASN A 88 -17.43 -0.48 -6.45
CA ASN A 88 -18.04 0.75 -5.93
C ASN A 88 -18.20 1.83 -7.01
N ILE A 89 -17.49 1.71 -8.14
CA ILE A 89 -17.49 2.71 -9.21
C ILE A 89 -18.59 2.41 -10.22
N LYS A 90 -19.57 3.32 -10.30
CA LYS A 90 -20.72 3.19 -11.23
C LYS A 90 -20.53 3.93 -12.55
N ASP A 91 -19.59 4.87 -12.61
CA ASP A 91 -19.26 5.60 -13.84
C ASP A 91 -18.26 4.80 -14.68
N GLY A 92 -18.61 4.51 -15.94
CA GLY A 92 -17.81 3.66 -16.81
C GLY A 92 -16.46 4.27 -17.20
N LYS A 93 -16.39 5.59 -17.42
CA LYS A 93 -15.14 6.27 -17.79
C LYS A 93 -14.16 6.24 -16.61
N LEU A 94 -14.65 6.62 -15.43
CA LEU A 94 -13.89 6.60 -14.19
C LEU A 94 -13.45 5.18 -13.81
N PHE A 95 -14.28 4.17 -14.06
CA PHE A 95 -13.93 2.77 -13.83
C PHE A 95 -12.66 2.36 -14.59
N PHE A 96 -12.61 2.61 -15.90
CA PHE A 96 -11.44 2.23 -16.71
C PHE A 96 -10.19 3.02 -16.33
N GLU A 97 -10.35 4.32 -16.05
CA GLU A 97 -9.24 5.16 -15.58
C GLU A 97 -8.65 4.64 -14.26
N LEU A 98 -9.51 4.37 -13.26
CA LEU A 98 -9.07 3.89 -11.96
C LEU A 98 -8.51 2.47 -12.03
N ARG A 99 -9.11 1.59 -12.84
CA ARG A 99 -8.66 0.21 -13.01
C ARG A 99 -7.20 0.15 -13.45
N ASP A 100 -6.81 0.94 -14.44
CA ASP A 100 -5.47 0.88 -14.99
C ASP A 100 -4.44 1.46 -14.00
N LYS A 101 -4.80 2.55 -13.31
CA LYS A 101 -3.96 3.15 -12.25
C LYS A 101 -3.80 2.23 -11.04
N ILE A 102 -4.88 1.61 -10.56
CA ILE A 102 -4.88 0.63 -9.47
C ILE A 102 -4.01 -0.56 -9.87
N LYS A 103 -4.18 -1.11 -11.07
CA LYS A 103 -3.39 -2.25 -11.52
C LYS A 103 -1.90 -1.93 -11.57
N LYS A 104 -1.52 -0.74 -12.01
CA LYS A 104 -0.12 -0.29 -11.98
C LYS A 104 0.41 -0.26 -10.54
N PHE A 105 -0.35 0.34 -9.62
CA PHE A 105 0.00 0.41 -8.20
C PHE A 105 0.16 -0.96 -7.56
N THR A 106 -0.87 -1.82 -7.66
CA THR A 106 -0.87 -3.14 -7.01
C THR A 106 0.20 -4.05 -7.61
N SER A 107 0.47 -3.97 -8.92
CA SER A 107 1.53 -4.77 -9.55
C SER A 107 2.92 -4.39 -9.04
N GLU A 108 3.24 -3.10 -8.89
CA GLU A 108 4.54 -2.67 -8.36
C GLU A 108 4.74 -3.19 -6.93
N ILE A 109 3.73 -3.09 -6.06
CA ILE A 109 3.78 -3.63 -4.69
C ILE A 109 3.95 -5.16 -4.70
N TYR A 110 3.20 -5.89 -5.53
CA TYR A 110 3.31 -7.34 -5.59
C TYR A 110 4.65 -7.83 -6.13
N GLU A 111 5.20 -7.15 -7.14
CA GLU A 111 6.54 -7.44 -7.66
C GLU A 111 7.60 -7.22 -6.59
N ASN A 112 7.48 -6.12 -5.83
CA ASN A 112 8.34 -5.83 -4.70
C ASN A 112 8.29 -6.97 -3.68
N ASN A 113 7.09 -7.29 -3.19
CA ASN A 113 6.89 -8.37 -2.23
C ASN A 113 7.37 -9.75 -2.75
N LYS A 114 7.23 -10.03 -4.05
CA LYS A 114 7.75 -11.26 -4.66
C LYS A 114 9.28 -11.32 -4.64
N LYS A 115 9.97 -10.23 -4.99
CA LYS A 115 11.45 -10.15 -4.93
C LYS A 115 11.95 -10.43 -3.52
N PHE A 116 11.27 -9.88 -2.51
CA PHE A 116 11.68 -10.00 -1.12
C PHE A 116 11.34 -11.35 -0.48
N THR A 117 10.20 -11.97 -0.82
CA THR A 117 9.89 -13.34 -0.36
C THR A 117 10.82 -14.41 -0.92
N GLN A 118 11.47 -14.14 -2.07
CA GLN A 118 12.46 -15.03 -2.67
C GLN A 118 13.87 -14.85 -2.10
N ASN A 119 14.14 -13.76 -1.39
CA ASN A 119 15.41 -13.49 -0.72
C ASN A 119 15.20 -13.38 0.80
N LEU A 120 15.24 -14.50 1.50
CA LEU A 120 15.06 -14.60 2.97
C LEU A 120 16.02 -13.71 3.78
N SER A 121 17.17 -13.32 3.24
CA SER A 121 18.13 -12.40 3.88
C SER A 121 17.70 -10.92 3.80
N LEU A 122 16.71 -10.60 2.98
CA LEU A 122 16.25 -9.24 2.67
C LEU A 122 14.88 -8.92 3.28
N HIS A 123 14.49 -9.55 4.41
CA HIS A 123 13.39 -9.07 5.27
C HIS A 123 13.76 -7.75 5.99
N SER A 124 14.45 -6.88 5.27
CA SER A 124 15.19 -5.72 5.71
C SER A 124 14.33 -4.48 5.60
N LEU A 125 14.84 -3.41 6.22
CA LEU A 125 14.39 -2.05 6.06
C LEU A 125 14.26 -1.62 4.58
N GLU A 126 15.03 -2.23 3.67
CA GLU A 126 14.99 -1.94 2.23
C GLU A 126 13.64 -2.32 1.61
N HIS A 127 13.04 -3.45 2.01
CA HIS A 127 11.72 -3.82 1.53
C HIS A 127 10.68 -2.75 1.86
N LEU A 128 10.72 -2.26 3.10
CA LEU A 128 9.86 -1.18 3.56
C LEU A 128 10.15 0.12 2.80
N LEU A 129 11.41 0.40 2.48
CA LEU A 129 11.82 1.59 1.75
C LEU A 129 11.30 1.60 0.31
N GLU A 130 11.34 0.44 -0.36
CA GLU A 130 10.77 0.27 -1.70
C GLU A 130 9.24 0.44 -1.68
N ASP A 131 8.54 -0.19 -0.73
CA ASP A 131 7.09 0.00 -0.56
C ASP A 131 6.76 1.47 -0.30
N TYR A 132 7.56 2.14 0.54
CA TYR A 132 7.42 3.58 0.83
C TYR A 132 7.64 4.44 -0.41
N GLY A 133 8.64 4.14 -1.24
CA GLY A 133 8.89 4.82 -2.51
C GLY A 133 7.73 4.67 -3.49
N ILE A 134 7.16 3.46 -3.59
CA ILE A 134 5.96 3.21 -4.40
C ILE A 134 4.77 4.01 -3.86
N LEU A 135 4.52 3.99 -2.55
CA LEU A 135 3.46 4.78 -1.93
C LEU A 135 3.61 6.28 -2.23
N LEU A 136 4.83 6.84 -2.10
CA LEU A 136 5.11 8.24 -2.44
C LEU A 136 4.83 8.55 -3.91
N LYS A 137 5.30 7.70 -4.83
CA LYS A 137 5.05 7.85 -6.27
C LYS A 137 3.56 7.89 -6.57
N PHE A 138 2.77 7.02 -5.95
CA PHE A 138 1.34 6.97 -6.17
C PHE A 138 0.56 8.01 -5.35
N SER A 139 1.09 8.56 -4.26
CA SER A 139 0.43 9.67 -3.54
C SER A 139 0.25 10.93 -4.40
N LYS A 140 1.14 11.11 -5.39
CA LYS A 140 1.16 12.22 -6.34
C LYS A 140 0.18 12.05 -7.52
N PHE A 141 -0.98 11.43 -7.31
CA PHE A 141 -2.04 11.12 -8.31
C PHE A 141 -2.52 12.29 -9.23
N GLU A 142 -1.97 13.50 -9.10
CA GLU A 142 -2.33 14.73 -9.80
C GLU A 142 -1.13 15.49 -10.42
N GLU A 143 0.12 15.09 -10.15
CA GLU A 143 1.26 15.59 -10.92
C GLU A 143 1.35 14.71 -12.17
N GLU A 144 0.58 15.07 -13.20
CA GLU A 144 0.84 14.59 -14.55
C GLU A 144 2.34 14.73 -14.82
N GLU A 145 2.93 13.69 -15.42
CA GLU A 145 4.25 13.75 -16.02
C GLU A 145 4.31 15.08 -16.80
N GLU A 146 5.15 16.03 -16.37
CA GLU A 146 5.63 17.04 -17.31
C GLU A 146 6.20 16.23 -18.46
N GLU A 147 5.46 16.14 -19.56
CA GLU A 147 6.01 15.65 -20.81
C GLU A 147 7.36 16.36 -20.96
N PRO A 148 8.49 15.65 -21.13
CA PRO A 148 9.72 16.32 -21.47
C PRO A 148 9.41 17.07 -22.75
N LYS A 149 9.24 18.40 -22.65
CA LYS A 149 8.98 19.27 -23.79
C LYS A 149 9.96 18.86 -24.86
N GLY A 150 9.43 18.25 -25.92
CA GLY A 150 10.23 17.78 -27.03
C GLY A 150 11.09 18.93 -27.51
N ILE A 151 12.41 18.80 -27.31
CA ILE A 151 13.37 19.57 -28.07
C ILE A 151 13.43 18.89 -29.43
N TRP A 152 12.40 19.12 -30.23
CA TRP A 152 12.43 18.97 -31.68
C TRP A 152 12.14 20.35 -32.24
N GLY A 153 13.21 21.06 -32.61
CA GLY A 153 13.07 22.39 -33.20
C GLY A 153 14.35 23.19 -33.38
N SER A 154 15.40 22.60 -33.96
CA SER A 154 16.53 23.28 -34.64
C SER A 154 17.56 22.20 -35.03
N GLU A 155 17.91 21.89 -36.27
CA GLU A 155 17.91 22.61 -37.54
C GLU A 155 17.83 21.58 -38.68
N LEU A 156 16.96 21.85 -39.65
CA LEU A 156 17.16 21.41 -41.03
C LEU A 156 18.12 22.41 -41.68
N TRP A 157 19.38 22.02 -41.86
CA TRP A 157 20.28 22.48 -42.93
C TRP A 157 21.27 21.37 -43.26
#